data_AF-A0A371DD59-F1
#
_entry.id   AF-A0A371DD59-F1
#
_cell.length_a   1.000
_cell.length_b   1.000
_cell.length_c   1.000
_cell.angle_alpha   90.00
_cell.angle_beta   90.00
_cell.angle_gamma   90.00
#
_symmetry.space_group_name_H-M   'P 1'
#
loop_
_entity.id
_entity.type
_entity.pdbx_description
1 polymer ?
#
loop_
_entity_poly.entity_id
_entity_poly.type
_entity_poly.pdbx_seq_one_letter_code
_entity_poly.pdbx_strand_id
1 'polypeptide(L)'
;MLYYLRLIEHEMPKLVAYRKPFVPPDASNPLVIRSISYGGEQHPAAAKATIVLPVAKLPLQNAEAIHKFKVLAGVRWTPDPPADSGISPEESGSEHGYFKISCEDFPKAAMNLKWASDTIDRLLAAANDLKEEKFADIPVDTRHVEAKTRKAKKGGHIYGKQTHRPSLRDFPKEWLPVPKFEAALESSASA
;
A
#
# COMPACT_ATOMS: atom_id res chain seq x y z
N MET A 1 39.82 6.49 -11.32
CA MET A 1 38.86 7.31 -12.10
C MET A 1 38.81 6.91 -13.57
N LEU A 2 39.93 6.88 -14.30
CA LEU A 2 39.97 6.51 -15.73
C LEU A 2 39.37 5.12 -16.05
N TYR A 3 39.55 4.15 -15.16
CA TYR A 3 38.93 2.81 -15.28
C TYR A 3 37.40 2.87 -15.44
N TYR A 4 36.71 3.62 -14.58
CA TYR A 4 35.26 3.74 -14.63
C TYR A 4 34.79 4.53 -15.85
N LEU A 5 35.55 5.55 -16.29
CA LEU A 5 35.23 6.29 -17.52
C LEU A 5 35.30 5.38 -18.74
N ARG A 6 36.32 4.53 -18.84
CA ARG A 6 36.43 3.52 -19.90
C ARG A 6 35.30 2.50 -19.85
N LEU A 7 34.89 2.07 -18.66
CA LEU A 7 33.74 1.17 -18.46
C LEU A 7 32.44 1.83 -18.93
N ILE A 8 32.22 3.09 -18.57
CA ILE A 8 31.06 3.87 -19.02
C ILE A 8 31.05 3.99 -20.55
N GLU A 9 32.20 4.26 -21.16
CA GLU A 9 32.28 4.48 -22.61
C GLU A 9 32.13 3.18 -23.42
N HIS A 10 32.74 2.08 -22.97
CA HIS A 10 32.79 0.85 -23.77
C HIS A 10 31.85 -0.27 -23.30
N GLU A 11 31.58 -0.40 -21.99
CA GLU A 11 30.77 -1.48 -21.45
C GLU A 11 29.30 -1.10 -21.24
N MET A 12 28.99 0.12 -20.79
CA MET A 12 27.58 0.52 -20.58
C MET A 12 26.73 0.50 -21.86
N PRO A 13 27.20 0.93 -23.05
CA PRO A 13 26.40 0.83 -24.27
C PRO A 13 26.04 -0.61 -24.63
N LYS A 14 26.89 -1.58 -24.29
CA LYS A 14 26.61 -3.02 -24.52
C LYS A 14 25.45 -3.51 -23.64
N LEU A 15 25.23 -2.92 -22.46
CA LEU A 15 24.11 -3.28 -21.58
C LEU A 15 22.74 -2.98 -22.21
N VAL A 16 22.67 -2.08 -23.20
CA VAL A 16 21.43 -1.77 -23.93
C VAL A 16 20.86 -3.02 -24.61
N ALA A 17 21.71 -3.97 -25.03
CA ALA A 17 21.28 -5.24 -25.61
C ALA A 17 20.45 -6.10 -24.64
N TYR A 18 20.59 -5.90 -23.33
CA TYR A 18 19.85 -6.64 -22.28
C TYR A 18 18.68 -5.84 -21.69
N ARG A 19 18.35 -4.67 -22.27
CA ARG A 19 17.23 -3.84 -21.81
C ARG A 19 15.90 -4.57 -22.00
N LYS A 20 15.10 -4.64 -20.94
CA LYS A 20 13.70 -5.10 -20.99
C LYS A 20 12.79 -3.89 -20.76
N PRO A 21 11.77 -3.64 -21.60
CA PRO A 21 10.81 -2.57 -21.34
C PRO A 21 9.98 -2.90 -20.10
N PHE A 22 9.59 -1.87 -19.35
CA PHE A 22 8.67 -2.05 -18.24
C PHE A 22 7.28 -2.37 -18.78
N VAL A 23 6.70 -3.48 -18.32
CA VAL A 23 5.32 -3.86 -18.58
C VAL A 23 4.59 -3.78 -17.24
N PRO A 24 3.53 -2.95 -17.11
CA PRO A 24 2.80 -2.85 -15.86
C PRO A 24 2.16 -4.21 -15.51
N PRO A 25 2.03 -4.54 -14.21
CA PRO A 25 1.42 -5.78 -13.79
C PRO A 25 -0.06 -5.83 -14.21
N ASP A 26 -0.50 -7.00 -14.64
CA ASP A 26 -1.90 -7.24 -14.99
C ASP A 26 -2.79 -7.27 -13.74
N ALA A 27 -4.09 -6.97 -13.91
CA ALA A 27 -5.07 -6.97 -12.85
C ALA A 27 -5.24 -8.36 -12.18
N SER A 28 -4.89 -9.43 -12.88
CA SER A 28 -4.86 -10.81 -12.37
C SER A 28 -3.83 -11.03 -11.26
N ASN A 29 -2.81 -10.17 -11.13
CA ASN A 29 -1.72 -10.29 -10.16
C ASN A 29 -1.76 -9.15 -9.13
N PRO A 30 -2.69 -9.17 -8.15
CA PRO A 30 -2.86 -8.08 -7.20
C PRO A 30 -1.84 -8.06 -6.05
N LEU A 31 -0.94 -9.05 -5.99
CA LEU A 31 -0.02 -9.26 -4.89
C LEU A 31 1.27 -8.46 -5.09
N VAL A 32 1.63 -7.65 -4.09
CA VAL A 32 2.93 -6.97 -4.05
C VAL A 32 3.82 -7.68 -3.05
N ILE A 33 4.90 -8.27 -3.56
CA ILE A 33 5.88 -9.01 -2.78
C ILE A 33 7.12 -8.14 -2.59
N ARG A 34 7.53 -7.97 -1.33
CA ARG A 34 8.76 -7.28 -0.95
C ARG A 34 9.76 -8.26 -0.36
N SER A 35 10.94 -8.30 -0.96
CA SER A 35 12.13 -9.00 -0.48
C SER A 35 13.24 -7.99 -0.17
N ILE A 36 14.19 -8.40 0.69
CA ILE A 36 15.32 -7.56 1.12
C ILE A 36 16.61 -8.26 0.71
N SER A 37 17.54 -7.52 0.09
CA SER A 37 18.88 -8.00 -0.27
C SER A 37 19.93 -6.96 0.11
N TYR A 38 21.06 -7.43 0.64
CA TYR A 38 22.18 -6.60 1.12
C TYR A 38 23.39 -6.65 0.19
N GLY A 39 23.18 -6.92 -1.11
CA GLY A 39 24.24 -6.77 -2.11
C GLY A 39 25.45 -7.70 -1.94
N GLY A 40 25.25 -8.87 -1.33
CA GLY A 40 26.31 -9.86 -1.07
C GLY A 40 26.62 -10.07 0.41
N GLU A 41 26.17 -9.18 1.29
CA GLU A 41 26.33 -9.35 2.74
C GLU A 41 25.27 -10.32 3.30
N GLN A 42 25.69 -11.20 4.21
CA GLN A 42 24.78 -12.07 4.93
C GLN A 42 24.14 -11.30 6.09
N HIS A 43 22.85 -11.00 5.98
CA HIS A 43 22.10 -10.30 7.01
C HIS A 43 20.83 -11.10 7.39
N PRO A 44 20.50 -11.25 8.69
CA PRO A 44 19.35 -12.04 9.13
C PRO A 44 18.01 -11.53 8.54
N ALA A 45 17.85 -10.22 8.39
CA ALA A 45 16.64 -9.64 7.79
C ALA A 45 16.45 -9.97 6.29
N ALA A 46 17.46 -10.51 5.60
CA ALA A 46 17.31 -10.96 4.22
C ALA A 46 16.35 -12.16 4.09
N ALA A 47 16.12 -12.91 5.19
CA ALA A 47 15.15 -13.98 5.22
C ALA A 47 13.70 -13.45 5.16
N LYS A 48 13.45 -12.20 5.57
CA LYS A 48 12.09 -11.66 5.66
C LYS A 48 11.43 -11.53 4.29
N ALA A 49 10.22 -12.09 4.17
CA ALA A 49 9.34 -11.88 3.04
C ALA A 49 8.07 -11.17 3.50
N THR A 50 7.59 -10.19 2.71
CA THR A 50 6.37 -9.44 3.01
C THR A 50 5.45 -9.44 1.79
N ILE A 51 4.17 -9.72 2.02
CA ILE A 51 3.11 -9.64 1.01
C ILE A 51 2.15 -8.52 1.43
N VAL A 52 1.86 -7.62 0.50
CA VAL A 52 0.81 -6.60 0.62
C VAL A 52 -0.16 -6.77 -0.53
N LEU A 53 -1.44 -6.65 -0.23
CA LEU A 53 -2.50 -6.76 -1.23
C LEU A 53 -3.71 -5.88 -0.86
N PRO A 54 -4.42 -5.34 -1.86
CA PRO A 54 -5.72 -4.70 -1.65
C PRO A 54 -6.82 -5.76 -1.49
N VAL A 55 -7.67 -5.60 -0.47
CA VAL A 55 -8.75 -6.56 -0.17
C VAL A 55 -9.78 -6.61 -1.31
N ALA A 56 -9.98 -5.50 -2.01
CA ALA A 56 -10.91 -5.40 -3.13
C ALA A 56 -10.55 -6.29 -4.33
N LYS A 57 -9.27 -6.68 -4.48
CA LYS A 57 -8.83 -7.55 -5.59
C LYS A 57 -8.77 -9.03 -5.22
N LEU A 58 -9.20 -9.40 -4.01
CA LEU A 58 -9.26 -10.79 -3.59
C LEU A 58 -10.52 -11.49 -4.12
N PRO A 59 -10.48 -12.81 -4.39
CA PRO A 59 -11.63 -13.59 -4.81
C PRO A 59 -12.57 -13.89 -3.63
N LEU A 60 -13.15 -12.85 -3.03
CA LEU A 60 -14.15 -12.94 -1.97
C LEU A 60 -15.55 -12.87 -2.59
N GLN A 61 -16.42 -13.81 -2.24
CA GLN A 61 -17.70 -13.98 -2.95
C GLN A 61 -18.74 -12.92 -2.58
N ASN A 62 -18.83 -12.58 -1.28
CA ASN A 62 -19.91 -11.78 -0.72
C ASN A 62 -19.38 -10.66 0.17
N ALA A 63 -20.19 -9.63 0.42
CA ALA A 63 -19.87 -8.58 1.39
C ALA A 63 -19.66 -9.14 2.82
N GLU A 64 -20.41 -10.19 3.20
CA GLU A 64 -20.22 -10.92 4.46
C GLU A 64 -18.81 -11.54 4.54
N ALA A 65 -18.30 -12.10 3.44
CA ALA A 65 -16.97 -12.68 3.37
C ALA A 65 -15.87 -11.60 3.47
N ILE A 66 -16.10 -10.43 2.88
CA ILE A 66 -15.19 -9.26 3.00
C ILE A 66 -15.15 -8.76 4.45
N HIS A 67 -16.30 -8.68 5.12
CA HIS A 67 -16.36 -8.32 6.53
C HIS A 67 -15.62 -9.34 7.40
N LYS A 68 -15.92 -10.63 7.23
CA LYS A 68 -15.26 -11.73 7.93
C LYS A 68 -13.75 -11.73 7.70
N PHE A 69 -13.28 -11.48 6.48
CA PHE A 69 -11.87 -11.35 6.17
C PHE A 69 -11.20 -10.23 6.99
N LYS A 70 -11.84 -9.05 7.09
CA LYS A 70 -11.32 -7.92 7.90
C LYS A 70 -11.22 -8.29 9.38
N VAL A 71 -12.25 -8.96 9.92
CA VAL A 71 -12.29 -9.41 11.32
C VAL A 71 -11.15 -10.42 11.59
N LEU A 72 -10.99 -11.44 10.73
CA LEU A 72 -9.94 -12.46 10.87
C LEU A 72 -8.53 -11.91 10.66
N ALA A 73 -8.37 -10.93 9.77
CA ALA A 73 -7.11 -10.24 9.55
C ALA A 73 -6.66 -9.45 10.79
N GLY A 74 -7.60 -8.90 11.55
CA GLY A 74 -7.35 -8.11 12.75
C GLY A 74 -6.37 -6.96 12.49
N VAL A 75 -5.28 -6.89 13.27
CA VAL A 75 -4.29 -5.81 13.20
C VAL A 75 -3.48 -5.75 11.88
N ARG A 76 -3.56 -6.80 11.06
CA ARG A 76 -2.88 -6.86 9.75
C ARG A 76 -3.64 -6.12 8.64
N TRP A 77 -4.91 -5.80 8.87
CA TRP A 77 -5.70 -4.98 7.96
C TRP A 77 -5.53 -3.50 8.27
N THR A 78 -5.42 -2.66 7.24
CA THR A 78 -5.41 -1.19 7.36
C THR A 78 -6.28 -0.55 6.28
N PRO A 79 -6.97 0.57 6.56
CA PRO A 79 -7.74 1.29 5.55
C PRO A 79 -6.84 1.89 4.46
N ASP A 80 -5.72 2.49 4.88
CA ASP A 80 -4.74 3.11 3.99
C ASP A 80 -3.64 2.13 3.56
N PRO A 81 -3.02 2.32 2.39
CA PRO A 81 -1.90 1.48 1.96
C PRO A 81 -0.71 1.63 2.93
N PRO A 82 -0.06 0.53 3.34
CA PRO A 82 1.17 0.62 4.11
C PRO A 82 2.24 1.41 3.35
N ALA A 83 2.94 2.33 4.03
CA ALA A 83 3.93 3.21 3.40
C ALA A 83 5.07 2.45 2.69
N ASP A 84 5.33 1.21 3.07
CA ASP A 84 6.39 0.35 2.56
C ASP A 84 5.88 -0.74 1.60
N SER A 85 4.65 -0.58 1.10
CA SER A 85 3.99 -1.54 0.20
C SER A 85 4.31 -1.35 -1.28
N GLY A 86 4.82 -0.18 -1.68
CA GLY A 86 4.99 0.15 -3.10
C GLY A 86 3.68 0.45 -3.84
N ILE A 87 2.55 0.51 -3.12
CA ILE A 87 1.23 0.86 -3.67
C ILE A 87 0.97 2.34 -3.41
N SER A 88 0.70 3.10 -4.47
CA SER A 88 0.28 4.50 -4.34
C SER A 88 -1.19 4.60 -3.87
N PRO A 89 -1.56 5.61 -3.06
CA PRO A 89 -2.96 5.86 -2.70
C PRO A 89 -3.89 6.10 -3.90
N GLU A 90 -3.32 6.48 -5.05
CA GLU A 90 -4.03 6.75 -6.29
C GLU A 90 -4.32 5.47 -7.10
N GLU A 91 -3.77 4.33 -6.70
CA GLU A 91 -4.02 3.05 -7.38
C GLU A 91 -5.41 2.47 -7.05
N SER A 92 -6.03 1.86 -8.06
CA SER A 92 -7.35 1.24 -7.93
C SER A 92 -7.34 0.08 -6.91
N GLY A 93 -8.34 0.07 -6.02
CA GLY A 93 -8.51 -1.00 -5.01
C GLY A 93 -8.54 -0.55 -3.54
N SER A 94 -8.65 0.75 -3.25
CA SER A 94 -8.71 1.29 -1.88
C SER A 94 -10.02 0.99 -1.12
N GLU A 95 -11.09 0.58 -1.81
CA GLU A 95 -12.47 0.47 -1.28
C GLU A 95 -12.60 -0.38 0.00
N HIS A 96 -11.79 -1.43 0.14
CA HIS A 96 -11.84 -2.35 1.29
C HIS A 96 -10.54 -2.38 2.11
N GLY A 97 -9.66 -1.42 1.86
CA GLY A 97 -8.35 -1.33 2.49
C GLY A 97 -7.38 -2.40 2.03
N TYR A 98 -6.33 -2.57 2.82
CA TYR A 98 -5.14 -3.35 2.50
C TYR A 98 -4.85 -4.37 3.59
N PHE A 99 -4.33 -5.52 3.17
CA PHE A 99 -3.85 -6.56 4.05
C PHE A 99 -2.33 -6.70 3.89
N LYS A 100 -1.62 -6.76 5.02
CA LYS A 100 -0.17 -6.96 5.05
C LYS A 100 0.20 -8.12 5.95
N ILE A 101 0.99 -9.04 5.42
CA ILE A 101 1.59 -10.13 6.19
C ILE A 101 3.08 -10.22 5.89
N SER A 102 3.87 -10.51 6.91
CA SER A 102 5.30 -10.77 6.77
C SER A 102 5.70 -11.96 7.62
N CYS A 103 6.69 -12.72 7.15
CA CYS A 103 7.24 -13.86 7.86
C CYS A 103 8.78 -13.81 7.79
N GLU A 104 9.41 -14.15 8.91
CA GLU A 104 10.86 -14.24 9.08
C GLU A 104 11.28 -15.47 9.89
N ASP A 105 10.36 -16.42 10.10
CA ASP A 105 10.56 -17.58 10.99
C ASP A 105 11.46 -18.65 10.35
N PHE A 106 11.45 -18.77 9.02
CA PHE A 106 12.22 -19.77 8.29
C PHE A 106 13.56 -19.22 7.78
N PRO A 107 14.60 -20.07 7.63
CA PRO A 107 15.93 -19.63 7.21
C PRO A 107 15.99 -19.04 5.80
N LYS A 108 15.09 -19.46 4.89
CA LYS A 108 15.09 -19.05 3.48
C LYS A 108 13.90 -18.15 3.19
N ALA A 109 14.14 -17.05 2.48
CA ALA A 109 13.08 -16.12 2.07
C ALA A 109 11.98 -16.77 1.24
N ALA A 110 12.32 -17.76 0.40
CA ALA A 110 11.34 -18.52 -0.37
C ALA A 110 10.38 -19.34 0.53
N MET A 111 10.87 -19.87 1.66
CA MET A 111 10.03 -20.60 2.62
C MET A 111 9.09 -19.65 3.35
N ASN A 112 9.60 -18.48 3.77
CA ASN A 112 8.79 -17.43 4.38
C ASN A 112 7.70 -16.91 3.43
N LEU A 113 8.02 -16.76 2.15
CA LEU A 113 7.05 -16.39 1.12
C LEU A 113 5.98 -17.46 0.94
N LYS A 114 6.36 -18.73 0.88
CA LYS A 114 5.41 -19.86 0.77
C LYS A 114 4.48 -19.93 1.99
N TRP A 115 5.02 -19.73 3.19
CA TRP A 115 4.17 -19.67 4.38
C TRP A 115 3.20 -18.49 4.32
N ALA A 116 3.65 -17.33 3.86
CA ALA A 116 2.80 -16.15 3.70
C ALA A 116 1.71 -16.35 2.62
N SER A 117 1.98 -17.08 1.54
CA SER A 117 0.94 -17.45 0.58
C SER A 117 -0.08 -18.42 1.19
N ASP A 118 0.40 -19.47 1.86
CA ASP A 118 -0.47 -20.52 2.42
C ASP A 118 -1.35 -20.01 3.56
N THR A 119 -0.88 -18.99 4.29
CA THR A 119 -1.68 -18.30 5.30
C THR A 119 -2.77 -17.44 4.67
N ILE A 120 -2.48 -16.76 3.55
CA ILE A 120 -3.49 -16.01 2.78
C ILE A 120 -4.54 -16.95 2.22
N ASP A 121 -4.13 -18.09 1.65
CA ASP A 121 -5.07 -19.08 1.09
C ASP A 121 -6.00 -19.65 2.17
N ARG A 122 -5.46 -19.97 3.35
CA ARG A 122 -6.26 -20.40 4.51
C ARG A 122 -7.21 -19.30 4.99
N LEU A 123 -6.76 -18.05 5.01
CA LEU A 123 -7.57 -16.90 5.39
C LEU A 123 -8.72 -16.68 4.39
N LEU A 124 -8.46 -16.84 3.09
CA LEU A 124 -9.47 -16.77 2.04
C LEU A 124 -10.49 -17.88 2.15
N ALA A 125 -10.05 -19.11 2.39
CA ALA A 125 -10.94 -20.26 2.60
C ALA A 125 -11.85 -20.02 3.82
N ALA A 126 -11.27 -19.60 4.95
CA ALA A 126 -12.04 -19.29 6.16
C ALA A 126 -13.00 -18.11 5.98
N ALA A 127 -12.61 -17.08 5.22
CA ALA A 127 -13.47 -15.92 4.96
C ALA A 127 -14.65 -16.26 4.04
N ASN A 128 -14.44 -17.13 3.05
CA ASN A 128 -15.49 -17.57 2.13
C ASN A 128 -16.41 -18.65 2.73
N ASP A 129 -15.97 -19.36 3.78
CA ASP A 129 -16.84 -20.30 4.49
C ASP A 129 -17.81 -19.56 5.42
N LEU A 130 -19.08 -19.46 4.99
CA LEU A 130 -20.15 -18.77 5.71
C LEU A 130 -21.10 -19.73 6.47
N LYS A 131 -20.79 -21.04 6.52
CA LYS A 131 -21.69 -22.05 7.09
C LYS A 131 -21.68 -22.05 8.62
N GLU A 132 -20.51 -21.90 9.22
CA GLU A 132 -20.34 -21.99 10.67
C GLU A 132 -20.61 -20.63 11.36
N GLU A 133 -19.80 -19.62 11.03
CA GLU A 133 -19.86 -18.29 11.66
C GLU A 133 -19.66 -17.17 10.64
N LYS A 134 -20.55 -16.17 10.67
CA LYS A 134 -20.54 -15.02 9.74
C LYS A 134 -19.87 -13.77 10.30
N PHE A 135 -19.64 -13.71 11.62
CA PHE A 135 -19.05 -12.55 12.31
C PHE A 135 -19.77 -11.22 12.01
N ALA A 136 -21.09 -11.24 11.76
CA ALA A 136 -21.84 -10.03 11.40
C ALA A 136 -22.14 -9.13 12.61
N ASP A 137 -22.07 -9.71 13.80
CA ASP A 137 -22.26 -9.08 15.12
C ASP A 137 -21.01 -8.36 15.62
N ILE A 138 -19.82 -8.75 15.17
CA ILE A 138 -18.55 -8.21 15.62
C ILE A 138 -18.12 -7.05 14.72
N PRO A 139 -18.02 -5.80 15.22
CA PRO A 139 -17.52 -4.70 14.41
C PRO A 139 -16.02 -4.85 14.12
N VAL A 140 -15.56 -4.33 12.97
CA VAL A 140 -14.13 -4.30 12.63
C VAL A 140 -13.37 -3.43 13.63
N ASP A 141 -12.36 -4.02 14.28
CA ASP A 141 -11.50 -3.28 15.21
C ASP A 141 -10.54 -2.34 14.45
N THR A 142 -10.56 -1.07 14.82
CA THR A 142 -9.72 0.01 14.25
C THR A 142 -8.73 0.60 15.25
N ARG A 143 -8.69 0.09 16.49
CA ARG A 143 -7.86 0.64 17.58
C ARG A 143 -6.37 0.66 17.25
N HIS A 144 -5.87 -0.32 16.50
CA HIS A 144 -4.47 -0.35 16.06
C HIS A 144 -4.16 0.76 15.05
N VAL A 145 -5.12 1.10 14.19
CA VAL A 145 -5.00 2.20 13.22
C VAL A 145 -4.96 3.53 13.97
N GLU A 146 -5.89 3.75 14.90
CA GLU A 146 -5.91 4.96 15.72
C GLU A 146 -4.62 5.11 16.54
N ALA A 147 -4.13 4.02 17.14
CA ALA A 147 -2.88 4.03 17.89
C ALA A 147 -1.69 4.37 16.99
N LYS A 148 -1.65 3.88 15.75
CA LYS A 148 -0.62 4.21 14.76
C LYS A 148 -0.69 5.68 14.35
N THR A 149 -1.88 6.21 14.09
CA THR A 149 -2.10 7.62 13.76
C THR A 149 -1.67 8.54 14.90
N ARG A 150 -2.02 8.19 16.15
CA ARG A 150 -1.59 8.91 17.34
C ARG A 150 -0.07 8.93 17.49
N LYS A 151 0.59 7.78 17.29
CA LYS A 151 2.06 7.67 17.35
C LYS A 151 2.77 8.45 16.25
N ALA A 152 2.14 8.58 15.08
CA ALA A 152 2.72 9.32 13.96
C ALA A 152 2.87 10.83 14.23
N LYS A 153 2.16 11.39 15.23
CA LYS A 153 2.18 12.82 15.60
C LYS A 153 1.93 13.77 14.42
N LYS A 154 1.18 13.33 13.40
CA LYS A 154 0.85 14.11 12.19
C LYS A 154 -0.45 14.93 12.31
N GLY A 155 -0.86 15.31 13.52
CA GLY A 155 -2.09 16.10 13.76
C GLY A 155 -3.27 15.31 14.35
N GLY A 156 -3.41 14.01 14.06
CA GLY A 156 -4.50 13.15 14.58
C GLY A 156 -4.34 12.62 16.01
N HIS A 157 -3.58 13.33 16.85
CA HIS A 157 -3.25 12.96 18.22
C HIS A 157 -4.23 13.48 19.29
N ILE A 158 -5.17 14.35 18.92
CA ILE A 158 -6.15 14.95 19.84
C ILE A 158 -7.40 14.07 19.85
N TYR A 159 -7.79 13.59 21.04
CA TYR A 159 -9.00 12.77 21.22
C TYR A 159 -10.25 13.54 20.74
N GLY A 160 -11.06 12.93 19.88
CA GLY A 160 -12.31 13.52 19.39
C GLY A 160 -12.17 14.60 18.30
N LYS A 161 -10.95 14.98 17.89
CA LYS A 161 -10.71 15.87 16.75
C LYS A 161 -9.70 15.22 15.80
N GLN A 162 -10.22 14.59 14.76
CA GLN A 162 -9.46 14.18 13.57
C GLN A 162 -9.02 15.44 12.79
N THR A 163 -8.24 16.34 13.39
CA THR A 163 -7.63 17.43 12.64
C THR A 163 -6.43 16.85 11.89
N HIS A 164 -6.68 16.46 10.64
CA HIS A 164 -5.64 16.30 9.64
C HIS A 164 -4.71 17.52 9.69
N ARG A 165 -3.39 17.33 9.55
CA ARG A 165 -2.44 18.45 9.48
C ARG A 165 -2.88 19.36 8.32
N PRO A 166 -3.13 20.67 8.55
CA PRO A 166 -3.46 21.58 7.46
C PRO A 166 -2.44 21.43 6.34
N SER A 167 -2.95 21.07 5.17
CA SER A 167 -2.21 20.85 3.95
C SER A 167 -2.59 21.92 2.92
N LEU A 168 -1.91 21.93 1.78
CA LEU A 168 -2.28 22.82 0.68
C LEU A 168 -3.75 22.66 0.24
N ARG A 169 -4.33 21.47 0.43
CA ARG A 169 -5.75 21.19 0.09
C ARG A 169 -6.73 21.89 1.05
N ASP A 170 -6.28 22.17 2.26
CA ASP A 170 -7.06 22.86 3.31
C ASP A 170 -6.95 24.39 3.17
N PHE A 171 -6.09 24.88 2.26
CA PHE A 171 -5.98 26.31 1.99
C PHE A 171 -7.29 26.81 1.35
N PRO A 172 -7.97 27.80 1.95
CA PRO A 172 -9.21 28.33 1.40
C PRO A 172 -9.00 28.81 -0.03
N LYS A 173 -9.75 28.26 -0.98
CA LYS A 173 -9.66 28.67 -2.38
C LYS A 173 -10.00 30.14 -2.58
N GLU A 174 -10.84 30.69 -1.70
CA GLU A 174 -11.20 32.10 -1.63
C GLU A 174 -10.00 33.02 -1.36
N TRP A 175 -8.93 32.50 -0.74
CA TRP A 175 -7.70 33.27 -0.48
C TRP A 175 -6.71 33.21 -1.64
N LEU A 176 -7.00 32.39 -2.65
CA LEU A 176 -6.19 32.38 -3.87
C LEU A 176 -6.50 33.66 -4.66
N PRO A 177 -5.49 34.32 -5.23
CA PRO A 177 -5.72 35.47 -6.09
C PRO A 177 -6.56 35.05 -7.30
N VAL A 178 -7.52 35.91 -7.69
CA VAL A 178 -8.36 35.68 -8.86
C VAL A 178 -7.47 35.50 -10.10
N PRO A 179 -7.65 34.45 -10.91
CA PRO A 179 -6.91 34.27 -12.15
C PRO A 179 -7.05 35.51 -13.04
N LYS A 180 -5.94 35.99 -13.65
CA LYS A 180 -5.93 37.20 -14.49
C LYS A 180 -6.99 37.20 -15.60
N PHE A 181 -7.39 36.02 -16.08
CA PHE A 181 -8.42 35.87 -17.10
C PHE A 181 -9.82 36.27 -16.59
N GLU A 182 -10.17 35.90 -15.36
CA GLU A 182 -11.45 36.25 -14.74
C GLU A 182 -11.49 37.74 -14.36
N ALA A 183 -10.37 38.28 -13.84
CA ALA A 183 -10.25 39.71 -13.54
C ALA A 183 -10.45 40.62 -14.77
N ALA A 184 -10.02 40.17 -15.96
CA ALA A 184 -10.24 40.90 -17.21
C ALA A 184 -11.71 40.87 -17.67
N LEU A 185 -12.42 39.78 -17.42
CA LEU A 185 -13.84 39.59 -17.77
C LEU A 185 -14.77 40.41 -16.85
N GLU A 186 -14.46 40.51 -15.56
CA GLU A 186 -15.20 41.37 -14.63
C GLU A 186 -15.01 42.86 -14.94
N SER A 187 -13.81 43.23 -15.41
CA SER A 187 -13.51 44.62 -15.83
C SER A 187 -14.23 45.04 -17.11
N SER A 188 -14.53 44.10 -18.02
CA SER A 188 -15.26 44.39 -19.25
C SER A 188 -16.78 44.28 -19.10
N ALA A 189 -17.29 43.51 -18.13
CA ALA A 189 -18.71 43.41 -17.83
C ALA A 189 -19.24 44.59 -16.99
N SER A 190 -18.36 45.38 -16.37
CA SER A 190 -18.69 46.57 -15.58
C SER A 190 -18.59 47.89 -16.37
N ALA A 191 -18.39 47.81 -17.69
CA ALA A 191 -18.34 48.94 -18.62
C ALA A 191 -19.53 48.88 -19.60
#